data_AF-A0AAV6IJI2-F1
#
_entry.id   AF-A0AAV6IJI2-F1
#
_cell.length_a   1.000
_cell.length_b   1.000
_cell.length_c   1.000
_cell.angle_alpha   90.00
_cell.angle_beta   90.00
_cell.angle_gamma   90.00
#
_symmetry.space_group_name_H-M   'P 1'
#
loop_
_entity.id
_entity.type
_entity.pdbx_description
1 polymer ?
#
loop_
_entity_poly.entity_id
_entity_poly.type
_entity_poly.pdbx_seq_one_letter_code
_entity_poly.pdbx_strand_id
1 'polypeptide(L)'
;MDMIHHTIKHESHDHQLIHVQRPALFFCLACGTEHRGASYLCTTCGFWVNQICASLPRTVKYRKHHHQLALSYSLPDEYYQFRPDCDVCSGKLRRMHWVYLCVGCRYFAHVNCATSKAEPSRLTHSSCLAMSSYLFDCFFFRLCLDGELLYWT
;
A
#
# COMPACT_ATOMS: atom_id res chain seq x y z
N MET A 1 25.84 -18.57 18.78
CA MET A 1 24.48 -18.29 19.31
C MET A 1 23.60 -18.11 18.10
N ASP A 2 22.93 -19.18 17.70
CA ASP A 2 22.06 -19.15 16.53
C ASP A 2 20.86 -18.26 16.86
N MET A 3 20.77 -17.11 16.19
CA MET A 3 19.53 -16.34 16.21
C MET A 3 18.48 -17.20 15.53
N ILE A 4 17.57 -17.78 16.32
CA ILE A 4 16.38 -18.44 15.80
C ILE A 4 15.54 -17.35 15.13
N HIS A 5 15.74 -17.18 13.83
CA HIS A 5 14.90 -16.35 13.00
C HIS A 5 13.55 -17.06 12.88
N HIS A 6 12.52 -16.53 13.53
CA HIS A 6 11.16 -17.00 13.31
C HIS A 6 10.81 -16.76 11.83
N THR A 7 10.58 -17.85 11.09
CA THR A 7 10.16 -17.79 9.69
C THR A 7 8.70 -18.15 9.55
N ILE A 8 8.04 -17.55 8.55
CA ILE A 8 6.66 -17.87 8.18
C ILE A 8 6.58 -18.24 6.70
N LYS A 9 5.63 -19.12 6.36
CA LYS A 9 5.15 -19.29 4.99
C LYS A 9 3.97 -18.34 4.80
N HIS A 10 4.08 -17.38 3.88
CA HIS A 10 3.04 -16.40 3.62
C HIS A 10 2.43 -16.63 2.24
N GLU A 11 1.12 -16.53 2.09
CA GLU A 11 0.41 -16.91 0.85
C GLU A 11 0.73 -16.01 -0.35
N SER A 12 1.25 -14.81 -0.09
CA SER A 12 1.68 -13.88 -1.14
C SER A 12 3.03 -14.23 -1.77
N HIS A 13 3.75 -15.22 -1.23
CA HIS A 13 5.15 -15.42 -1.57
C HIS A 13 5.62 -16.86 -1.33
N ASP A 14 6.37 -17.43 -2.29
CA ASP A 14 6.75 -18.84 -2.24
C ASP A 14 7.86 -19.16 -1.24
N HIS A 15 8.76 -18.21 -0.98
CA HIS A 15 9.86 -18.41 -0.02
C HIS A 15 9.43 -18.13 1.41
N GLN A 16 10.17 -18.73 2.36
CA GLN A 16 10.05 -18.39 3.77
C GLN A 16 10.40 -16.92 4.02
N LEU A 17 9.59 -16.25 4.83
CA LEU A 17 9.86 -14.87 5.26
C LEU A 17 10.41 -14.87 6.68
N ILE A 18 11.52 -14.18 6.89
CA ILE A 18 12.14 -13.98 8.20
C ILE A 18 11.45 -12.81 8.89
N HIS A 19 11.02 -13.01 10.13
CA HIS A 19 10.55 -11.93 10.98
C HIS A 19 11.72 -11.04 11.41
N VAL A 20 11.63 -9.76 11.08
CA VAL A 20 12.59 -8.72 11.45
C VAL A 20 11.99 -7.87 12.56
N GLN A 21 12.48 -8.08 13.79
CA GLN A 21 12.00 -7.34 14.97
C GLN A 21 12.66 -5.97 15.14
N ARG A 22 13.89 -5.80 14.65
CA ARG A 22 14.61 -4.53 14.82
C ARG A 22 14.03 -3.48 13.85
N PRO A 23 13.67 -2.28 14.34
CA PRO A 23 13.05 -1.26 13.51
C PRO A 23 14.07 -0.70 12.51
N ALA A 24 14.00 -1.16 11.27
CA ALA A 24 14.60 -0.52 10.10
C ALA A 24 13.55 0.33 9.38
N LEU A 25 13.98 1.40 8.69
CA LEU A 25 13.15 2.06 7.69
C LEU A 25 13.25 1.25 6.40
N PHE A 26 12.11 0.89 5.82
CA PHE A 26 12.06 0.08 4.60
C PHE A 26 10.81 0.39 3.78
N PHE A 27 10.88 0.09 2.48
CA PHE A 27 9.75 0.20 1.57
C PHE A 27 8.94 -1.10 1.56
N CYS A 28 7.65 -1.03 1.90
CA CYS A 28 6.78 -2.20 1.92
C CYS A 28 6.21 -2.47 0.53
N LEU A 29 6.54 -3.62 -0.06
CA LEU A 29 6.10 -4.00 -1.41
C LEU A 29 4.59 -4.28 -1.51
N ALA A 30 3.93 -4.54 -0.39
CA ALA A 30 2.48 -4.75 -0.37
C ALA A 30 1.70 -3.43 -0.57
N CYS A 31 1.99 -2.39 0.21
CA CYS A 31 1.25 -1.13 0.16
C CYS A 31 1.94 -0.02 -0.64
N GLY A 32 3.22 -0.18 -0.97
CA GLY A 32 3.98 0.81 -1.72
C GLY A 32 4.36 2.06 -0.92
N THR A 33 4.47 1.94 0.41
CA THR A 33 4.83 3.05 1.31
C THR A 33 5.98 2.65 2.22
N GLU A 34 6.70 3.64 2.76
CA GLU A 34 7.74 3.40 3.76
C GLU A 34 7.14 3.09 5.14
N HIS A 35 7.79 2.18 5.86
CA HIS A 35 7.42 1.80 7.22
C HIS A 35 8.66 1.67 8.08
N ARG A 36 8.46 1.82 9.39
CA ARG A 36 9.44 1.51 10.42
C ARG A 36 8.83 0.56 11.44
N GLY A 37 9.54 -0.51 11.78
CA GLY A 37 9.11 -1.46 12.80
C GLY A 37 9.17 -2.91 12.35
N ALA A 38 8.33 -3.74 12.97
CA ALA A 38 8.26 -5.16 12.71
C ALA A 38 7.83 -5.46 11.27
N SER A 39 8.51 -6.42 10.66
CA SER A 39 8.36 -6.74 9.24
C SER A 39 8.76 -8.16 8.92
N TYR A 40 8.48 -8.58 7.69
CA TYR A 40 8.84 -9.88 7.15
C TYR A 40 9.64 -9.68 5.87
N LEU A 41 10.84 -10.27 5.84
CA LEU A 41 11.80 -10.16 4.74
C LEU A 41 12.11 -11.54 4.16
N CYS A 42 11.99 -11.67 2.84
CA CYS A 42 12.60 -12.76 2.10
C CYS A 42 14.01 -12.37 1.69
N THR A 43 15.02 -13.08 2.21
CA THR A 43 16.41 -12.86 1.81
C THR A 43 16.75 -13.44 0.44
N THR A 44 15.91 -14.33 -0.11
CA THR A 44 16.13 -14.95 -1.42
C THR A 44 15.86 -14.00 -2.58
N CYS A 45 14.77 -13.22 -2.50
CA CYS A 45 14.35 -12.33 -3.59
C CYS A 45 14.19 -10.86 -3.17
N GLY A 46 14.46 -10.53 -1.90
CA GLY A 46 14.31 -9.16 -1.38
C GLY A 46 12.87 -8.73 -1.12
N PHE A 47 11.90 -9.65 -1.15
CA PHE A 47 10.51 -9.32 -0.83
C PHE A 47 10.38 -8.84 0.62
N TRP A 48 9.92 -7.61 0.82
CA TRP A 48 9.83 -7.01 2.15
C TRP A 48 8.44 -6.40 2.39
N VAL A 49 7.77 -6.86 3.45
CA VAL A 49 6.45 -6.36 3.86
C VAL A 49 6.40 -6.02 5.34
N ASN A 50 5.66 -4.98 5.69
CA ASN A 50 5.42 -4.64 7.09
C ASN A 50 4.45 -5.64 7.74
N GLN A 51 4.50 -5.78 9.07
CA GLN A 51 3.70 -6.75 9.81
C GLN A 51 2.17 -6.55 9.62
N ILE A 52 1.71 -5.31 9.47
CA ILE A 52 0.29 -4.99 9.27
C ILE A 52 -0.17 -5.51 7.90
N CYS A 53 0.59 -5.22 6.84
CA CYS A 53 0.31 -5.74 5.50
C CYS A 53 0.32 -7.27 5.47
N ALA A 54 1.32 -7.91 6.09
CA ALA A 54 1.40 -9.37 6.17
C ALA A 54 0.23 -10.01 6.97
N SER A 55 -0.52 -9.21 7.73
CA SER A 55 -1.67 -9.68 8.53
C SER A 55 -3.01 -9.23 7.94
N LEU A 56 -3.02 -8.69 6.71
CA LEU A 56 -4.24 -8.21 6.07
C LEU A 56 -5.26 -9.35 5.89
N PRO A 57 -6.54 -9.12 6.20
CA PRO A 57 -7.57 -10.12 5.97
C PRO A 57 -7.80 -10.34 4.48
N ARG A 58 -8.14 -11.58 4.09
CA ARG A 58 -8.43 -11.95 2.70
C ARG A 58 -9.61 -11.17 2.11
N THR A 59 -10.56 -10.73 2.95
CA THR A 59 -11.68 -9.89 2.53
C THR A 59 -11.93 -8.77 3.53
N VAL A 60 -12.41 -7.62 3.02
CA VAL A 60 -12.81 -6.47 3.84
C VAL A 60 -14.13 -5.90 3.35
N LYS A 61 -14.89 -5.30 4.27
CA LYS A 61 -16.10 -4.54 3.96
C LYS A 61 -15.79 -3.05 4.05
N TYR A 62 -15.70 -2.38 2.90
CA TYR A 62 -15.53 -0.94 2.86
C TYR A 62 -16.89 -0.22 2.93
N ARG A 63 -17.01 0.78 3.81
CA ARG A 63 -18.29 1.43 4.12
C ARG A 63 -19.01 2.07 2.91
N LYS A 64 -18.26 2.58 1.92
CA LYS A 64 -18.83 3.22 0.72
C LYS A 64 -19.02 2.25 -0.45
N HIS A 65 -18.89 0.95 -0.22
CA HIS A 65 -19.07 -0.07 -1.25
C HIS A 65 -19.96 -1.22 -0.74
N HIS A 66 -20.92 -1.67 -1.56
CA HIS A 66 -21.93 -2.64 -1.14
C HIS A 66 -21.41 -4.09 -1.03
N HIS A 67 -20.41 -4.48 -1.80
CA HIS A 67 -19.83 -5.82 -1.72
C HIS A 67 -18.59 -5.86 -0.82
N GLN A 68 -18.14 -7.07 -0.50
CA GLN A 68 -16.81 -7.25 0.09
C GLN A 68 -15.76 -7.05 -1.00
N LEU A 69 -14.62 -6.52 -0.61
CA LEU A 69 -13.42 -6.45 -1.45
C LEU A 69 -12.50 -7.62 -1.07
N ALA A 70 -12.01 -8.34 -2.07
CA ALA A 70 -11.04 -9.42 -1.89
C ALA A 70 -9.61 -8.89 -2.06
N LEU A 71 -8.71 -9.33 -1.20
CA LEU A 71 -7.28 -9.03 -1.31
C LEU A 71 -6.67 -9.79 -2.48
N SER A 72 -5.91 -9.08 -3.31
CA SER A 72 -5.02 -9.66 -4.31
C SER A 72 -3.60 -9.17 -4.07
N TYR A 73 -2.62 -10.07 -4.17
CA TYR A 73 -1.20 -9.79 -3.93
C TYR A 73 -0.50 -9.11 -5.12
N SER A 74 -1.25 -8.79 -6.17
CA SER A 74 -0.88 -7.96 -7.30
C SER A 74 -2.16 -7.46 -7.98
N LEU A 75 -2.06 -6.42 -8.80
CA LEU A 75 -3.18 -6.04 -9.68
C LEU A 75 -3.28 -7.05 -10.83
N PRO A 76 -4.41 -7.77 -11.00
CA PRO A 76 -4.54 -8.74 -12.09
C PRO A 76 -4.30 -8.11 -13.45
N ASP A 77 -3.61 -8.84 -14.32
CA ASP A 77 -3.14 -8.35 -15.63
C ASP A 77 -4.28 -7.88 -16.52
N GLU A 78 -5.41 -8.59 -16.48
CA GLU A 78 -6.65 -8.25 -17.17
C GLU A 78 -7.15 -6.83 -16.83
N TYR A 79 -6.87 -6.35 -15.61
CA TYR A 79 -7.26 -5.01 -15.17
C TYR A 79 -6.14 -3.99 -15.38
N TYR A 80 -4.87 -4.38 -15.23
CA TYR A 80 -3.74 -3.46 -15.34
C TYR A 80 -3.66 -2.72 -16.68
N GLN A 81 -4.04 -3.39 -17.79
CA GLN A 81 -4.09 -2.76 -19.12
C GLN A 81 -4.99 -1.53 -19.17
N PHE A 82 -6.04 -1.47 -18.34
CA PHE A 82 -6.96 -0.34 -18.25
C PHE A 82 -6.48 0.76 -17.31
N ARG A 83 -5.30 0.61 -16.71
CA ARG A 83 -4.67 1.56 -15.77
C ARG A 83 -5.66 2.08 -14.70
N PRO A 84 -6.33 1.18 -13.95
CA PRO A 84 -7.34 1.58 -13.00
C PRO A 84 -6.76 2.47 -11.91
N ASP A 85 -7.57 3.42 -11.47
CA ASP A 85 -7.32 4.22 -10.29
C ASP A 85 -8.03 3.62 -9.08
N CYS A 86 -7.57 4.00 -7.90
CA CYS A 86 -8.22 3.65 -6.65
C CYS A 86 -9.56 4.39 -6.53
N ASP A 87 -10.67 3.69 -6.38
CA ASP A 87 -12.01 4.25 -6.23
C ASP A 87 -12.21 5.03 -4.92
N VAL A 88 -11.23 4.99 -4.02
CA VAL A 88 -11.28 5.67 -2.72
C VAL A 88 -10.55 7.01 -2.75
N CYS A 89 -9.34 7.05 -3.31
CA CYS A 89 -8.49 8.26 -3.33
C CYS A 89 -8.24 8.82 -4.73
N SER A 90 -8.75 8.16 -5.77
CA SER A 90 -8.49 8.48 -7.19
C SER A 90 -7.03 8.41 -7.62
N GLY A 91 -6.15 7.84 -6.79
CA GLY A 91 -4.73 7.66 -7.08
C GLY A 91 -4.42 6.40 -7.88
N LYS A 92 -3.31 6.40 -8.62
CA LYS A 92 -2.89 5.28 -9.49
C LYS A 92 -2.64 4.00 -8.71
N LEU A 93 -3.08 2.87 -9.27
CA LEU A 93 -2.71 1.53 -8.80
C LEU A 93 -1.44 1.05 -9.51
N ARG A 94 -0.57 0.36 -8.78
CA ARG A 94 0.67 -0.22 -9.32
C ARG A 94 0.51 -1.72 -9.44
N ARG A 95 1.03 -2.29 -10.54
CA ARG A 95 0.89 -3.72 -10.85
C ARG A 95 1.36 -4.65 -9.73
N MET A 96 2.49 -4.30 -9.11
CA MET A 96 3.16 -5.16 -8.12
C MET A 96 2.73 -4.90 -6.68
N HIS A 97 1.86 -3.91 -6.44
CA HIS A 97 1.33 -3.65 -5.11
C HIS A 97 0.06 -4.47 -4.89
N TRP A 98 -0.21 -4.75 -3.63
CA TRP A 98 -1.44 -5.43 -3.24
C TRP A 98 -2.62 -4.48 -3.37
N VAL A 99 -3.78 -5.05 -3.68
CA VAL A 99 -5.00 -4.31 -3.97
C VAL A 99 -6.19 -5.05 -3.37
N TYR A 100 -7.15 -4.32 -2.84
CA TYR A 100 -8.47 -4.85 -2.57
C TYR A 100 -9.36 -4.59 -3.78
N LEU A 101 -10.03 -5.62 -4.29
CA LEU A 101 -10.93 -5.48 -5.43
C LEU A 101 -12.27 -6.19 -5.25
N CYS A 102 -13.31 -5.63 -5.86
CA CYS A 102 -14.55 -6.32 -6.16
C CYS A 102 -14.64 -6.54 -7.66
N VAL A 103 -14.44 -7.78 -8.11
CA VAL A 103 -14.46 -8.15 -9.53
C VAL A 103 -15.78 -7.76 -10.20
N GLY A 104 -16.91 -8.09 -9.57
CA GLY A 104 -18.25 -7.82 -10.14
C GLY A 104 -18.55 -6.33 -10.34
N CYS A 105 -18.00 -5.46 -9.49
CA CYS A 105 -18.20 -4.01 -9.60
C CYS A 105 -17.04 -3.28 -10.28
N ARG A 106 -15.95 -3.99 -10.60
CA ARG A 106 -14.67 -3.36 -11.00
C ARG A 106 -14.24 -2.25 -10.05
N TYR A 107 -14.43 -2.49 -8.75
CA TYR A 107 -14.04 -1.57 -7.69
C TYR A 107 -12.64 -1.96 -7.20
N PHE A 108 -11.70 -1.02 -7.18
CA PHE A 108 -10.31 -1.22 -6.79
C PHE A 108 -9.90 -0.22 -5.71
N ALA A 109 -9.20 -0.67 -4.70
CA ALA A 109 -8.69 0.19 -3.64
C ALA A 109 -7.28 -0.22 -3.23
N HIS A 110 -6.41 0.77 -2.99
CA HIS A 110 -5.15 0.51 -2.27
C HIS A 110 -5.46 -0.17 -0.93
N VAL A 111 -4.56 -1.04 -0.45
CA VAL A 111 -4.74 -1.70 0.84
C VAL A 111 -4.96 -0.73 1.99
N ASN A 112 -4.22 0.39 2.01
CA ASN A 112 -4.37 1.43 3.03
C ASN A 112 -5.74 2.14 2.91
N CYS A 113 -6.24 2.36 1.70
CA CYS A 113 -7.54 3.01 1.48
C CYS A 113 -8.69 2.12 1.98
N ALA A 114 -8.64 0.83 1.67
CA ALA A 114 -9.70 -0.12 2.05
C ALA A 114 -9.72 -0.45 3.55
N THR A 115 -8.58 -0.32 4.24
CA THR A 115 -8.44 -0.65 5.67
C THR A 115 -8.37 0.54 6.61
N SER A 116 -8.18 1.76 6.08
CA SER A 116 -8.20 2.97 6.91
C SER A 116 -9.57 3.20 7.54
N LYS A 117 -9.58 3.51 8.85
CA LYS A 117 -10.79 3.98 9.56
C LYS A 117 -11.08 5.46 9.29
N ALA A 118 -10.07 6.22 8.87
CA ALA A 118 -10.19 7.62 8.51
C ALA A 118 -10.87 7.76 7.13
N GLU A 119 -11.69 8.80 6.96
CA GLU A 119 -12.06 9.22 5.60
C GLU A 119 -10.79 9.69 4.88
N PRO A 120 -10.58 9.34 3.60
CA PRO A 120 -9.57 10.00 2.80
C PRO A 120 -9.95 11.48 2.73
N SER A 121 -9.29 12.31 3.53
CA SER A 121 -9.40 13.75 3.37
C SER A 121 -8.83 14.07 2.00
N ARG A 122 -9.65 14.65 1.11
CA ARG A 122 -9.13 15.39 -0.03
C ARG A 122 -8.14 16.39 0.56
N LEU A 123 -6.84 16.20 0.33
CA LEU A 123 -5.85 17.21 0.68
C LEU A 123 -6.13 18.39 -0.24
N THR A 124 -6.91 19.36 0.26
CA THR A 124 -7.06 20.66 -0.40
C THR A 124 -5.75 21.42 -0.20
N HIS A 125 -5.43 22.35 -1.09
CA HIS A 125 -4.19 23.13 -1.06
C HIS A 125 -3.93 23.76 0.34
N SER A 126 -4.99 24.12 1.06
CA SER A 126 -4.95 24.63 2.45
C SER A 126 -4.38 23.65 3.49
N SER A 127 -4.44 22.34 3.24
CA SER A 127 -3.92 21.30 4.15
C SER A 127 -2.42 21.03 4.00
N CYS A 128 -1.78 21.46 2.90
CA CYS A 128 -0.31 21.38 2.74
C CYS A 128 0.40 22.34 3.70
N LEU A 129 -0.20 23.50 4.00
CA LEU A 129 0.38 24.53 4.89
C LEU A 129 0.42 24.11 6.38
N ALA A 130 -0.57 23.34 6.84
CA ALA A 130 -0.65 22.89 8.24
C ALA A 130 0.38 21.79 8.58
N MET A 131 0.82 21.02 7.58
CA MET A 131 1.82 19.96 7.73
C MET A 131 3.26 20.47 7.75
N SER A 132 3.51 21.76 7.47
CA SER A 132 4.85 22.35 7.43
C SER A 132 5.55 22.45 8.80
N SER A 133 4.83 22.18 9.91
CA SER A 133 5.39 22.22 11.27
C SER A 133 5.97 20.88 11.75
N TYR A 134 5.72 19.78 11.02
CA TYR A 134 6.24 18.45 11.36
C TYR A 134 7.08 17.94 10.19
N LEU A 135 8.36 18.27 10.21
CA LEU A 135 9.37 17.79 9.26
C LEU A 135 9.49 16.25 9.31
N PHE A 136 8.73 15.51 8.51
CA PHE A 136 9.00 14.11 8.15
C PHE A 136 8.24 13.77 6.85
N ASP A 137 8.86 14.03 5.69
CA ASP A 137 8.79 13.23 4.45
C ASP A 137 9.23 14.06 3.22
N CYS A 138 10.42 13.76 2.70
CA CYS A 138 10.97 14.42 1.50
C CYS A 138 10.22 14.10 0.19
N PHE A 139 9.25 13.18 0.21
CA PHE A 139 8.48 12.82 -0.99
C PHE A 139 7.34 13.80 -1.29
N PHE A 140 6.79 14.47 -0.29
CA PHE A 140 5.67 15.41 -0.47
C PHE A 140 6.11 16.79 -0.94
N PHE A 141 7.35 17.19 -0.63
CA PHE A 141 7.87 18.53 -0.95
C PHE A 141 7.97 18.81 -2.46
N ARG A 142 8.17 17.76 -3.27
CA ARG A 142 8.35 17.90 -4.71
C ARG A 142 7.04 17.93 -5.51
N LEU A 143 5.91 17.62 -4.88
CA LEU A 143 4.57 17.73 -5.47
C LEU A 143 3.85 19.03 -5.11
N CYS A 144 4.19 19.67 -3.99
CA CYS A 144 3.56 20.94 -3.56
C CYS A 144 4.19 22.19 -4.20
N LEU A 145 5.38 22.13 -4.82
CA LEU A 145 6.04 23.32 -5.38
C LEU A 145 5.63 23.65 -6.82
N ASP A 146 5.28 22.65 -7.63
CA ASP A 146 5.25 22.87 -9.09
C ASP A 146 3.90 23.26 -9.66
N GLY A 147 2.83 23.37 -8.87
CA GLY A 147 1.64 24.19 -9.18
C GLY A 147 1.02 24.16 -10.57
N GLU A 148 1.32 23.19 -11.45
CA GLU A 148 1.02 23.30 -12.87
C GLU A 148 0.17 22.13 -13.36
N LEU A 149 -1.05 22.51 -13.74
CA LEU A 149 -1.86 21.80 -14.73
C LEU A 149 -1.06 21.70 -16.02
N LEU A 150 -0.41 20.57 -16.28
CA LEU A 150 0.14 20.33 -17.61
C LEU A 150 -0.25 18.94 -18.12
N TYR A 151 -1.19 18.98 -19.07
CA TYR A 151 -1.32 18.05 -20.18
C TYR A 151 0.06 17.83 -20.82
N TRP A 152 0.39 16.61 -21.27
CA TRP A 152 1.34 16.45 -22.38
C TRP A 152 0.98 15.22 -23.22
N THR A 153 1.04 15.46 -24.54
CA THR A 153 1.04 14.55 -25.69
C THR A 153 2.18 13.53 -25.65
#